data_AF-A0AAV3RI72-F1
#
_entry.id   AF-A0AAV3RI72-F1
#
_cell.length_a   1.000
_cell.length_b   1.000
_cell.length_c   1.000
_cell.angle_alpha   90.00
_cell.angle_beta   90.00
_cell.angle_gamma   90.00
#
_symmetry.space_group_name_H-M   'P 1'
#
loop_
_entity.id
_entity.type
_entity.pdbx_description
1 polymer ?
#
loop_
_entity_poly.entity_id
_entity_poly.type
_entity_poly.pdbx_seq_one_letter_code
_entity_poly.pdbx_strand_id
1 'polypeptide(L)' 'MNELGKAQHILGMEIKRNRAQRLLWLSQQKYVLRVLQRFNMESSKPVSFPLGTHFKMSSQLCPKNEVEHIAM' A
#
# COMPACT_ATOMS: atom_id res chain seq x y z
N MET A 1 14.59 -25.09 -13.66
CA MET A 1 14.05 -23.89 -13.00
C MET A 1 15.24 -23.18 -12.40
N ASN A 2 15.60 -22.00 -12.92
CA ASN A 2 16.80 -21.31 -12.45
C ASN A 2 16.51 -20.66 -11.10
N GLU A 3 17.42 -20.80 -10.14
CA GLU A 3 17.28 -20.10 -8.87
C GLU A 3 17.48 -18.60 -9.11
N LEU A 4 16.39 -17.83 -9.07
CA LEU A 4 16.37 -16.37 -9.21
C LEU A 4 16.94 -15.65 -7.97
N GLY A 5 17.60 -16.38 -7.08
CA GLY A 5 18.07 -15.87 -5.79
C GLY A 5 16.94 -15.50 -4.84
N LYS A 6 17.25 -14.67 -3.85
CA LYS A 6 16.28 -14.20 -2.85
C LYS A 6 15.38 -13.14 -3.46
N ALA A 7 14.06 -13.30 -3.33
CA ALA A 7 13.10 -12.28 -3.73
C ALA A 7 13.33 -10.99 -2.92
N GLN A 8 13.59 -9.88 -3.64
CA GLN A 8 13.77 -8.55 -3.05
C GLN A 8 12.57 -7.63 -3.29
N HIS A 9 11.74 -7.94 -4.29
CA HIS A 9 10.58 -7.13 -4.62
C HIS A 9 9.40 -8.01 -5.05
N ILE A 10 8.18 -7.58 -4.73
CA ILE A 10 6.92 -8.17 -5.19
C ILE A 10 5.94 -7.05 -5.50
N LEU A 11 5.38 -7.00 -6.71
CA LEU A 11 4.39 -6.00 -7.11
C LEU A 11 4.82 -4.54 -6.80
N GLY A 12 6.11 -4.23 -6.92
CA GLY A 12 6.64 -2.90 -6.61
C GLY A 12 6.87 -2.61 -5.11
N MET A 13 6.57 -3.56 -4.23
CA MET A 13 6.93 -3.51 -2.81
C MET A 13 8.31 -4.12 -2.60
N GLU A 14 9.15 -3.47 -1.80
CA GLU A 14 10.43 -3.96 -1.34
C GLU A 14 10.24 -4.97 -0.21
N ILE A 15 10.96 -6.10 -0.29
CA ILE A 15 10.98 -7.16 0.70
C ILE A 15 12.30 -7.11 1.45
N LYS A 16 12.23 -6.89 2.77
CA LYS A 16 13.35 -7.11 3.69
C LYS A 16 13.03 -8.31 4.56
N ARG A 17 13.93 -9.29 4.62
CA ARG A 17 13.69 -10.54 5.36
C ARG A 17 14.86 -10.86 6.26
N ASN A 18 14.62 -10.95 7.56
CA ASN A 18 15.55 -11.49 8.53
C ASN A 18 15.13 -12.91 8.90
N ARG A 19 15.78 -13.91 8.31
CA ARG A 19 15.45 -15.33 8.55
C ARG A 19 15.83 -15.81 9.95
N ALA A 20 16.91 -15.28 10.54
CA ALA A 20 17.36 -15.68 11.87
C ALA A 20 16.32 -15.31 12.94
N GLN A 21 15.75 -14.12 12.83
CA GLN A 21 14.69 -13.64 13.72
C GLN A 21 13.28 -14.01 13.24
N ARG A 22 13.16 -14.68 12.07
CA ARG A 22 11.87 -14.99 11.40
C ARG A 22 11.00 -13.74 11.14
N LEU A 23 11.63 -12.62 10.82
CA LEU A 23 10.95 -11.35 10.52
C LEU A 23 10.92 -11.06 9.01
N LEU A 24 9.81 -10.48 8.56
CA LEU A 24 9.56 -10.05 7.19
C LEU A 24 8.98 -8.63 7.22
N TRP A 25 9.59 -7.72 6.48
CA TRP A 25 9.11 -6.36 6.28
C TRP A 25 8.83 -6.14 4.80
N LEU A 26 7.69 -5.51 4.51
CA LEU A 26 7.29 -5.08 3.19
C LEU A 26 7.20 -3.55 3.19
N SER A 27 7.79 -2.89 2.20
CA SER A 27 7.76 -1.43 2.07
C SER A 27 7.36 -1.02 0.66
N GLN A 28 6.40 -0.10 0.55
CA GLN A 28 6.03 0.55 -0.71
C GLN A 28 6.60 1.96 -0.85
N GLN A 29 7.54 2.36 0.01
CA GLN A 29 8.04 3.74 0.06
C GLN A 29 8.49 4.26 -1.30
N LYS A 30 9.26 3.46 -2.07
CA LYS A 30 9.72 3.84 -3.42
C LYS A 30 8.56 4.04 -4.40
N TYR A 31 7.52 3.22 -4.30
CA TYR A 31 6.33 3.36 -5.14
C TYR A 31 5.59 4.65 -4.82
N VAL A 32 5.35 4.93 -3.52
CA VAL A 32 4.71 6.17 -3.07
C VAL A 32 5.47 7.40 -3.53
N LEU A 33 6.81 7.41 -3.41
CA LEU A 33 7.64 8.52 -3.89
C LEU A 33 7.48 8.75 -5.40
N ARG A 34 7.44 7.70 -6.21
CA ARG A 34 7.20 7.81 -7.67
C ARG A 34 5.82 8.40 -7.97
N VAL A 35 4.79 8.01 -7.22
CA VAL A 35 3.43 8.55 -7.38
C VAL A 35 3.41 10.03 -7.02
N LEU A 36 4.00 10.43 -5.89
CA LEU A 36 4.06 11.83 -5.48
C LEU A 36 4.77 12.70 -6.54
N GLN A 37 5.93 12.25 -7.03
CA GLN A 37 6.65 12.96 -8.10
C GLN A 37 5.83 13.07 -9.38
N ARG A 38 5.12 12.01 -9.79
CA ARG A 38 4.26 12.01 -10.99
C ARG A 38 3.17 13.09 -10.93
N PHE A 39 2.70 13.43 -9.73
CA PHE A 39 1.64 14.40 -9.52
C PHE A 39 2.14 15.75 -8.96
N ASN A 40 3.46 15.99 -8.93
CA ASN A 40 4.10 17.18 -8.35
C ASN A 40 3.71 17.42 -6.88
N MET A 41 3.62 16.34 -6.11
CA MET A 41 3.21 16.32 -4.70
C MET A 41 4.35 15.97 -3.74
N GLU A 42 5.61 15.99 -4.19
CA GLU A 42 6.77 15.61 -3.37
C GLU A 42 6.92 16.45 -2.08
N SER A 43 6.42 17.69 -2.08
CA SER A 43 6.45 18.60 -0.92
C SER A 43 5.14 18.63 -0.13
N SER A 44 4.19 17.74 -0.44
CA SER A 44 2.91 17.68 0.27
C SER A 44 3.09 17.26 1.72
N LYS A 45 2.23 17.78 2.61
CA LYS A 45 2.24 17.40 4.02
C LYS A 45 1.85 15.91 4.15
N PRO A 46 2.66 15.09 4.84
CA PRO A 46 2.30 13.70 5.07
C PRO A 46 1.05 13.62 5.94
N VAL A 47 0.14 12.72 5.58
CA VAL A 47 -1.03 12.38 6.39
C VAL A 47 -0.94 10.88 6.69
N SER A 48 -1.21 10.50 7.94
CA SER A 48 -1.15 9.10 8.37
C SER A 48 -2.24 8.23 7.74
N PHE A 49 -3.36 8.84 7.33
CA PHE A 49 -4.49 8.16 6.73
C PHE A 49 -5.04 8.98 5.55
N PRO A 50 -5.30 8.38 4.38
CA PRO A 50 -5.84 9.09 3.22
C PRO A 50 -7.32 9.50 3.38
N LEU A 51 -7.96 9.13 4.50
CA LEU A 51 -9.31 9.53 4.86
C LEU A 51 -9.26 10.61 5.94
N GLY A 52 -10.19 11.57 5.87
CA GLY A 52 -10.33 12.58 6.91
C GLY A 52 -10.64 11.95 8.28
N THR A 53 -10.09 12.52 9.35
CA THR A 53 -10.30 12.04 10.74
C THR A 53 -11.76 12.07 11.20
N HIS A 54 -12.61 12.85 10.53
CA HIS A 54 -14.05 12.93 10.77
C HIS A 54 -14.83 11.77 10.16
N PHE A 55 -14.21 10.98 9.29
CA PHE A 55 -14.87 9.87 8.61
C PHE A 55 -14.91 8.64 9.53
N LYS A 56 -16.10 8.36 10.09
CA LYS A 56 -16.33 7.14 10.87
C LYS A 56 -16.85 6.05 9.94
N MET A 57 -16.06 5.00 9.76
CA MET A 57 -16.51 3.80 9.05
C MET A 57 -17.64 3.16 9.85
N SER A 58 -18.71 2.78 9.16
CA SER A 58 -19.87 2.15 9.75
C SER A 58 -20.44 1.12 8.79
N SER A 59 -21.22 0.16 9.29
CA SER A 59 -21.84 -0.88 8.45
C SER A 59 -22.80 -0.32 7.41
N GLN A 60 -23.29 0.92 7.60
CA GLN A 60 -24.12 1.61 6.61
C GLN A 60 -23.36 1.98 5.33
N LEU A 61 -22.02 2.07 5.38
CA LEU A 61 -21.14 2.37 4.24
C LEU A 61 -20.70 1.12 3.47
N CYS A 62 -21.07 -0.08 3.94
CA CYS A 62 -20.83 -1.30 3.17
C CYS A 62 -21.70 -1.30 1.91
N PRO A 63 -21.20 -1.85 0.79
CA PRO A 63 -22.02 -2.07 -0.40
C PRO A 63 -23.28 -2.85 -0.06
N LYS A 64 -24.43 -2.37 -0.50
CA LYS A 64 -25.73 -2.99 -0.24
C LYS A 64 -26.27 -3.76 -1.44
N ASN A 65 -25.70 -3.52 -2.61
CA ASN A 65 -26.09 -4.16 -3.86
C ASN A 65 -24.86 -4.48 -4.72
N GLU A 66 -25.08 -5.29 -5.75
CA GLU A 66 -24.02 -5.79 -6.63
C GLU A 66 -23.35 -4.67 -7.43
N VAL A 67 -24.10 -3.62 -7.78
CA VAL A 67 -23.56 -2.45 -8.49
C VAL A 67 -22.56 -1.69 -7.62
N GLU A 68 -22.91 -1.42 -6.36
CA GLU A 68 -22.01 -0.80 -5.38
C GLU A 68 -20.79 -1.67 -5.12
N HIS A 69 -20.95 -3.00 -5.08
CA HIS A 69 -19.84 -3.93 -4.86
C HIS A 69 -18.86 -3.95 -6.05
N ILE A 70 -19.34 -3.78 -7.29
CA ILE A 70 -18.50 -3.75 -8.49
C ILE A 70 -17.78 -2.39 -8.65
N ALA A 71 -18.35 -1.31 -8.11
CA ALA A 71 -17.80 0.03 -8.22
C ALA A 71 -16.68 0.35 -7.23
N MET A 72 -16.44 -0.52 -6.23
CA MET A 72 -15.30 -0.44 -5.31
C MET A 72 -14.04 -1.05 -5.91
#